data_AF-A0A2V5ITF9-F1
#
_entry.id   AF-A0A2V5ITF9-F1
#
_cell.length_a   1.000
_cell.length_b   1.000
_cell.length_c   1.000
_cell.angle_alpha   90.00
_cell.angle_beta   90.00
_cell.angle_gamma   90.00
#
_symmetry.space_group_name_H-M   'P 1'
#
loop_
_entity.id
_entity.type
_entity.pdbx_description
1 polymer ?
#
loop_
_entity_poly.entity_id
_entity_poly.type
_entity_poly.pdbx_seq_one_letter_code
_entity_poly.pdbx_strand_id
1 'polypeptide(L)' 'MSLKRPYLTPRKYIWRDADGKETPGVALTRGDEIKAHLTPTEARTMADKLHDYADKAEIGTTP' A
#
# COMPACT_ATOMS: atom_id res chain seq x y z
N MET A 1 22.51 1.81 11.23
CA MET A 1 21.12 2.25 11.02
C MET A 1 20.21 1.04 11.10
N SER A 2 19.36 0.93 12.12
CA SER A 2 18.33 -0.12 12.13
C SER A 2 17.31 0.22 11.05
N LEU A 3 17.20 -0.58 9.99
CA LEU A 3 16.08 -0.47 9.05
C LEU A 3 14.80 -0.70 9.84
N LYS A 4 14.14 0.39 10.25
CA LYS A 4 12.82 0.31 10.86
C LYS A 4 11.91 -0.31 9.80
N ARG A 5 11.30 -1.44 10.13
CA ARG A 5 10.31 -2.10 9.27
C ARG A 5 9.28 -1.06 8.82
N PRO A 6 8.82 -1.10 7.56
CA PRO A 6 7.78 -0.20 7.08
C PRO A 6 6.58 -0.20 8.02
N TYR A 7 6.03 1.00 8.28
CA TYR A 7 4.88 1.17 9.18
C TYR A 7 3.64 0.38 8.70
N LEU A 8 3.49 0.24 7.38
CA LEU A 8 2.44 -0.56 6.74
C LEU A 8 3.06 -1.71 5.96
N THR A 9 2.46 -2.90 6.08
CA THR A 9 2.84 -4.09 5.31
C THR A 9 1.72 -4.47 4.35
N PRO A 10 1.98 -4.55 3.03
CA PRO A 10 0.99 -5.03 2.07
C PRO A 10 0.82 -6.55 2.18
N ARG A 11 -0.42 -7.03 2.10
CA ARG A 11 -0.77 -8.46 2.04
C ARG A 11 -1.88 -8.70 1.03
N LYS A 12 -1.86 -9.87 0.37
CA LYS A 12 -3.01 -10.31 -0.43
C LYS A 12 -4.20 -10.50 0.51
N TYR A 13 -5.37 -9.98 0.13
CA TYR A 13 -6.57 -10.08 0.94
C TYR A 13 -7.80 -10.14 0.04
N ILE A 14 -8.75 -11.00 0.38
CA ILE A 14 -10.04 -11.12 -0.31
C ILE A 14 -11.07 -10.38 0.53
N TRP A 15 -11.66 -9.36 -0.05
CA TRP A 15 -12.65 -8.51 0.62
C TRP A 15 -14.03 -9.01 0.30
N ARG A 16 -14.88 -9.07 1.32
CA ARG A 16 -16.28 -9.37 1.14
C ARG A 16 -17.08 -8.09 1.35
N ASP A 17 -17.80 -7.66 0.32
CA ASP A 17 -18.69 -6.52 0.44
C ASP A 17 -19.99 -6.89 1.17
N ALA A 18 -20.85 -5.89 1.41
CA ALA A 18 -22.13 -6.09 2.10
C ALA A 18 -23.09 -7.00 1.33
N ASP A 19 -22.94 -7.07 0.00
CA ASP A 19 -23.71 -7.94 -0.90
C ASP A 19 -23.13 -9.38 -0.94
N GLY A 20 -22.07 -9.62 -0.18
CA GLY A 20 -21.43 -10.92 -0.05
C GLY A 20 -20.50 -11.29 -1.21
N LYS A 21 -20.24 -10.37 -2.14
CA LYS A 21 -19.32 -10.56 -3.25
C LYS A 21 -17.88 -10.44 -2.77
N GLU A 22 -17.09 -11.42 -3.19
CA GLU A 22 -15.65 -11.47 -2.91
C GLU A 22 -14.88 -10.72 -3.99
N THR A 23 -14.09 -9.73 -3.56
CA THR A 23 -13.21 -8.94 -4.42
C THR A 23 -11.76 -9.17 -4.00
N PRO A 24 -10.91 -9.74 -4.87
CA PRO A 24 -9.50 -9.89 -4.57
C PRO A 24 -8.81 -8.52 -4.55
N GLY A 25 -7.94 -8.28 -3.58
CA GLY A 25 -7.22 -7.02 -3.46
C GLY A 25 -5.96 -7.12 -2.60
N VAL A 26 -5.49 -5.96 -2.19
CA VAL A 26 -4.33 -5.76 -1.33
C VAL A 26 -4.78 -5.02 -0.07
N ALA A 27 -4.52 -5.62 1.08
CA ALA A 27 -4.68 -4.96 2.37
C ALA A 27 -3.36 -4.31 2.79
N LEU A 28 -3.40 -3.05 3.20
CA LEU A 28 -2.29 -2.40 3.91
C LEU A 28 -2.51 -2.58 5.40
N THR A 29 -1.63 -3.33 6.05
CA THR A 29 -1.80 -3.76 7.45
C THR A 29 -0.77 -3.12 8.38
N ARG A 30 -1.18 -2.89 9.63
CA ARG A 30 -0.27 -2.59 10.74
C ARG A 30 -0.55 -3.61 11.86
N GLY A 31 0.33 -4.59 12.00
CA GLY A 31 0.04 -5.74 12.85
C GLY A 31 -1.17 -6.50 12.29
N ASP A 32 -2.17 -6.71 13.13
CA ASP A 32 -3.41 -7.41 12.76
C ASP A 32 -4.51 -6.48 12.26
N GLU A 33 -4.27 -5.16 12.25
CA GLU A 33 -5.25 -4.18 11.82
C GLU A 33 -5.08 -3.82 10.34
N ILE A 34 -6.16 -3.86 9.58
CA ILE A 34 -6.17 -3.38 8.20
C ILE A 34 -6.45 -1.88 8.19
N LYS A 35 -5.52 -1.11 7.59
CA LYS A 35 -5.61 0.35 7.49
C LYS A 35 -6.20 0.82 6.16
N ALA A 36 -6.03 0.03 5.09
CA ALA A 36 -6.62 0.31 3.80
C ALA A 36 -6.82 -0.96 2.98
N HIS A 37 -7.83 -0.91 2.11
CA HIS A 37 -8.04 -1.85 1.02
C HIS A 37 -7.71 -1.14 -0.30
N LEU A 38 -7.00 -1.83 -1.19
CA LEU A 38 -6.87 -1.44 -2.58
C LEU A 38 -7.23 -2.63 -3.48
N THR A 39 -8.05 -2.39 -4.49
CA THR A 39 -8.18 -3.34 -5.62
C THR A 39 -6.83 -3.49 -6.33
N PRO A 40 -6.64 -4.51 -7.18
CA PRO A 40 -5.37 -4.69 -7.90
C PRO A 40 -5.03 -3.51 -8.81
N THR A 41 -6.03 -2.81 -9.35
CA THR A 41 -5.83 -1.62 -10.18
C THR A 41 -5.38 -0.44 -9.32
N GLU A 42 -6.08 -0.16 -8.22
CA GLU A 42 -5.72 0.93 -7.30
C GLU A 42 -4.33 0.73 -6.68
N ALA A 43 -3.98 -0.52 -6.34
CA ALA A 43 -2.66 -0.84 -5.79
C ALA A 43 -1.53 -0.52 -6.78
N ARG A 44 -1.71 -0.81 -8.08
CA ARG A 44 -0.73 -0.45 -9.12
C ARG A 44 -0.63 1.06 -9.29
N THR A 45 -1.76 1.75 -9.43
CA THR A 45 -1.78 3.21 -9.56
C THR A 45 -1.16 3.90 -8.35
N MET A 46 -1.35 3.37 -7.14
CA MET A 46 -0.71 3.89 -5.94
C MET A 46 0.79 3.64 -5.94
N ALA A 47 1.25 2.46 -6.37
CA ALA A 47 2.67 2.15 -6.47
C ALA A 47 3.39 3.11 -7.42
N ASP A 48 2.80 3.41 -8.58
CA ASP A 48 3.37 4.36 -9.55
C ASP A 48 3.50 5.76 -8.94
N LYS A 49 2.46 6.25 -8.25
CA LYS A 49 2.51 7.56 -7.56
C LYS A 49 3.56 7.60 -6.45
N LEU A 50 3.68 6.51 -5.67
CA LEU A 50 4.68 6.41 -4.61
C LEU A 50 6.10 6.42 -5.18
N HIS A 51 6.32 5.77 -6.33
CA HIS A 51 7.58 5.83 -7.06
C HIS A 51 7.91 7.27 -7.48
N ASP A 52 6.98 7.95 -8.16
CA ASP A 52 7.16 9.35 -8.58
C ASP A 52 7.46 10.30 -7.41
N TYR A 53 6.81 10.10 -6.26
CA TYR A 53 7.07 10.90 -5.07
C TYR A 53 8.41 10.58 -4.42
N ALA A 54 8.84 9.32 -4.41
CA ALA A 54 10.16 8.94 -3.92
C ALA A 54 11.27 9.58 -4.77
N ASP A 55 11.16 9.47 -6.11
CA ASP A 55 12.12 10.08 -7.03
C ASP A 55 12.24 11.59 -6.80
N LYS A 56 11.09 12.29 -6.68
CA LYS A 56 11.08 13.74 -6.41
C LYS A 56 11.69 14.10 -5.05
N ALA A 57 11.45 13.29 -4.02
CA ALA A 57 12.01 13.52 -2.70
C ALA A 57 13.53 13.36 -2.67
N GLU A 58 14.06 12.38 -3.41
CA GLU A 58 15.52 12.18 -3.54
C GLU A 58 16.17 13.32 -4.33
N ILE A 59 15.56 13.77 -5.44
CA ILE A 59 16.06 14.90 -6.24
C ILE A 59 16.09 16.21 -5.44
N GLY A 60 15.13 16.42 -4.54
CA GLY A 60 15.08 17.58 -3.64
C GLY A 60 16.08 17.56 -2.49
N THR A 61 16.84 16.47 -2.31
CA THR A 61 17.80 16.28 -1.22
C THR A 61 19.24 16.41 -1.70
N THR A 62 19.55 17.50 -2.41
CA THR A 62 20.93 17.89 -2.74
C THR A 62 21.35 19.04 -1.83
N PRO A 63 22.47 18.95 -1.06
CA PRO A 63 23.07 20.11 -0.40
C PRO A 63 23.58 21.15 -1.40
#